data_AF-A0A2U9AXL5-F1
#
_entry.id   AF-A0A2U9AXL5-F1
#
_cell.length_a   1.000
_cell.length_b   1.000
_cell.length_c   1.000
_cell.angle_alpha   90.00
_cell.angle_beta   90.00
_cell.angle_gamma   90.00
#
_symmetry.space_group_name_H-M   'P 1'
#
loop_
_entity.id
_entity.type
_entity.pdbx_description
1 polymer ?
#
loop_
_entity_poly.entity_id
_entity_poly.type
_entity_poly.pdbx_seq_one_letter_code
_entity_poly.pdbx_strand_id
1 'polypeptide(L)'
;MFDTLADLVDYYKRKGIEELSGNWVHLKQPYYSTRVNAADIDSRVKELNVTTQQQHQQQQQEGEKSKAGFWEEFDALQKLESKVKRSREEGQRPENKSKNRYKNILPFDDTRVVLQDVDPSIVGSDYINGNYVKNNLWEAGDQKVYIATQGCLATTVNDFWQMVWQENTRVIVMTTREVEKGRNKCVPYWPDLHNTKEMGSYVVTCKSEREAADYKVRLLEIAPVDKPKQSHSVWHFQYLSWPDHGVPQEPGGVLSFLTQVNSKQDEFPNAGPIIIHCSAGIGRTGTILVIDMIIYTIDTLGLDCDIDIPKYIQMVREQRSGMVQTETQYKFIYLAVSEYIQSTKAKDSASMETETEYGNLQLKHQPATRKVSKKTEDVYENLSKGKKDVKKPKSDKKSGSVKKK
;
A
#
# COMPACT_ATOMS: atom_id res chain seq x y z
N MET A 1 -27.25 -14.09 39.57
CA MET A 1 -26.82 -13.01 38.66
C MET A 1 -25.32 -13.04 38.58
N PHE A 2 -24.76 -12.72 37.42
CA PHE A 2 -23.33 -12.61 37.19
C PHE A 2 -22.99 -11.13 36.98
N ASP A 3 -21.82 -10.69 37.44
CA ASP A 3 -21.40 -9.30 37.35
C ASP A 3 -20.91 -8.94 35.94
N THR A 4 -20.37 -9.92 35.21
CA THR A 4 -19.95 -9.76 33.82
C THR A 4 -20.40 -10.93 32.94
N LEU A 5 -20.39 -10.71 31.62
CA LEU A 5 -20.63 -11.78 30.65
C LEU A 5 -19.54 -12.87 30.71
N ALA A 6 -18.30 -12.50 31.03
CA ALA A 6 -17.20 -13.45 31.20
C ALA A 6 -17.49 -14.44 32.35
N ASP A 7 -17.94 -13.92 33.50
CA ASP A 7 -18.29 -14.74 34.67
C ASP A 7 -19.44 -15.71 34.35
N LEU A 8 -20.42 -15.25 33.58
CA LEU A 8 -21.54 -16.07 33.10
C LEU A 8 -21.04 -17.22 32.22
N VAL A 9 -20.20 -16.92 31.23
CA VAL A 9 -19.68 -17.94 30.29
C VAL A 9 -18.80 -18.95 31.03
N ASP A 10 -17.93 -18.52 31.93
CA ASP A 10 -17.05 -19.42 32.70
C ASP A 10 -17.83 -20.35 33.63
N TYR A 11 -18.91 -19.85 34.24
CA TYR A 11 -19.81 -20.68 35.04
C TYR A 11 -20.43 -21.81 34.19
N TYR A 12 -21.03 -21.46 33.05
CA TYR A 12 -21.71 -22.44 32.20
C TYR A 12 -20.74 -23.32 31.40
N LYS A 13 -19.50 -22.89 31.19
CA LYS A 13 -18.43 -23.74 30.65
C LYS A 13 -18.13 -24.93 31.57
N ARG A 14 -18.19 -24.73 32.89
CA ARG A 14 -17.97 -25.79 33.89
C ARG A 14 -19.23 -26.61 34.17
N LYS A 15 -20.39 -25.95 34.24
CA LYS A 15 -21.65 -26.58 34.66
C LYS A 15 -22.44 -27.23 33.52
N GLY A 16 -22.29 -26.75 32.28
CA GLY A 16 -23.22 -27.06 31.20
C GLY A 16 -24.53 -26.30 31.35
N ILE A 17 -25.29 -26.20 30.26
CA ILE A 17 -26.62 -25.60 30.22
C ILE A 17 -27.62 -26.71 29.94
N GLU A 18 -28.62 -26.86 30.81
CA GLU A 18 -29.72 -27.81 30.60
C GLU A 18 -30.86 -27.09 29.86
N GLU A 19 -31.26 -27.63 28.71
CA GLU A 19 -32.42 -27.17 27.95
C GLU A 19 -33.72 -27.72 28.54
N LEU A 20 -34.85 -27.03 28.29
CA LEU A 20 -36.18 -27.50 28.68
C LEU A 20 -36.56 -28.87 28.09
N SER A 21 -35.89 -29.27 27.01
CA SER A 21 -36.03 -30.58 26.36
C SER A 21 -35.35 -31.73 27.14
N GLY A 22 -34.55 -31.41 28.17
CA GLY A 22 -33.69 -32.35 28.90
C GLY A 22 -32.30 -32.55 28.25
N ASN A 23 -32.01 -31.85 27.15
CA ASN A 23 -30.70 -31.89 26.50
C ASN A 23 -29.68 -31.01 27.23
N TRP A 24 -28.41 -31.42 27.22
CA TRP A 24 -27.31 -30.65 27.80
C TRP A 24 -26.44 -30.02 26.71
N VAL A 25 -26.26 -28.70 26.82
CA VAL A 25 -25.36 -27.91 25.98
C VAL A 25 -24.08 -27.65 26.75
N HIS A 26 -22.95 -28.10 26.21
CA HIS A 26 -21.63 -27.88 26.79
C HIS A 26 -20.83 -26.89 25.96
N LEU A 27 -20.35 -25.82 26.58
CA LEU A 27 -19.46 -24.85 25.95
C LEU A 27 -18.04 -25.42 25.90
N LYS A 28 -17.73 -26.19 24.85
CA LYS A 28 -16.42 -26.87 24.72
C LYS A 28 -15.33 -25.91 24.26
N GLN A 29 -15.43 -25.44 23.01
CA GLN A 29 -14.44 -24.58 22.40
C GLN A 29 -15.12 -23.27 21.96
N PRO A 30 -14.59 -22.10 22.37
CA PRO A 30 -15.10 -20.83 21.89
C PRO A 30 -14.85 -20.68 20.39
N TYR A 31 -15.84 -20.13 19.69
CA TYR A 31 -15.66 -19.65 18.32
C TYR A 31 -15.25 -18.18 18.38
N TYR A 32 -13.95 -17.92 18.27
CA TYR A 32 -13.41 -16.57 18.36
C TYR A 32 -13.84 -15.72 17.16
N SER A 33 -14.47 -14.57 17.42
CA SER A 33 -14.74 -13.59 16.39
C SER A 33 -13.45 -12.93 15.94
N THR A 34 -13.26 -12.84 14.62
CA THR A 34 -12.15 -12.10 14.00
C THR A 34 -12.53 -10.65 13.65
N ARG A 35 -13.84 -10.34 13.66
CA ARG A 35 -14.37 -9.01 13.45
C ARG A 35 -14.19 -8.17 14.71
N VAL A 36 -13.71 -6.94 14.53
CA VAL A 36 -13.50 -5.94 15.58
C VAL A 36 -13.89 -4.56 15.07
N ASN A 37 -14.40 -3.71 15.95
CA ASN A 37 -14.55 -2.28 15.65
C ASN A 37 -13.16 -1.66 15.44
N ALA A 38 -12.97 -0.88 14.39
CA ALA A 38 -11.66 -0.32 14.06
C ALA A 38 -11.09 0.54 15.21
N ALA A 39 -11.92 1.35 15.88
CA ALA A 39 -11.51 2.16 17.02
C ALA A 39 -10.94 1.32 18.19
N ASP A 40 -11.32 0.05 18.32
CA ASP A 40 -10.93 -0.87 19.39
C ASP A 40 -9.82 -1.86 18.99
N ILE A 41 -9.19 -1.69 17.83
CA ILE A 41 -8.17 -2.61 17.32
C ILE A 41 -7.00 -2.83 18.30
N ASP A 42 -6.62 -1.81 19.09
CA ASP A 42 -5.54 -1.91 20.08
C ASP A 42 -5.86 -2.93 21.19
N SER A 43 -7.12 -2.97 21.63
CA SER A 43 -7.61 -3.96 22.59
C SER A 43 -7.51 -5.38 22.01
N ARG A 44 -7.86 -5.56 20.72
CA ARG A 44 -7.71 -6.85 20.04
C ARG A 44 -6.24 -7.26 19.88
N VAL A 45 -5.36 -6.32 19.57
CA VAL A 45 -3.91 -6.57 19.50
C VAL A 45 -3.39 -7.04 20.87
N LYS A 46 -3.81 -6.40 21.96
CA LYS A 46 -3.45 -6.81 23.33
C LYS A 46 -3.96 -8.22 23.63
N GLU A 47 -5.22 -8.53 23.33
CA GLU A 47 -5.82 -9.85 23.54
C GLU A 47 -5.05 -10.99 22.81
N LEU A 48 -4.75 -10.77 21.53
CA LEU A 48 -3.99 -11.72 20.71
C LEU A 48 -2.55 -11.92 21.22
N ASN A 49 -1.93 -10.87 21.78
CA ASN A 49 -0.62 -10.95 22.44
C ASN A 49 -0.69 -11.61 23.83
N VAL A 50 -1.71 -11.36 24.66
CA VAL A 50 -1.83 -11.93 26.02
C VAL A 50 -1.98 -13.45 25.97
N THR A 51 -2.70 -13.97 24.96
CA THR A 51 -2.75 -15.41 24.68
C THR A 51 -1.35 -16.01 24.49
N THR A 52 -0.36 -15.22 24.07
CA THR A 52 1.06 -15.61 23.93
C THR A 52 1.84 -15.56 25.25
N GLN A 53 1.47 -14.66 26.18
CA GLN A 53 2.20 -14.42 27.43
C GLN A 53 1.75 -15.33 28.58
N GLN A 54 0.46 -15.65 28.69
CA GLN A 54 -0.03 -16.63 29.68
C GLN A 54 0.61 -18.02 29.49
N GLN A 55 1.07 -18.34 28.28
CA GLN A 55 1.84 -19.55 27.97
C GLN A 55 3.24 -19.59 28.60
N HIS A 56 3.89 -18.45 28.83
CA HIS A 56 5.23 -18.43 29.45
C HIS A 56 5.17 -18.66 30.96
N GLN A 57 4.03 -18.40 31.61
CA GLN A 57 3.82 -18.65 33.04
C GLN A 57 3.17 -20.01 33.34
N GLN A 58 2.38 -20.58 32.41
CA GLN A 58 1.74 -21.90 32.58
C GLN A 58 2.55 -23.10 32.08
N GLN A 59 3.77 -22.89 31.55
CA GLN A 59 4.65 -23.98 31.07
C GLN A 59 5.13 -24.99 32.14
N GLN A 60 4.64 -24.92 33.39
CA GLN A 60 4.97 -25.89 34.44
C GLN A 60 3.84 -26.86 34.80
N GLN A 61 2.59 -26.68 34.34
CA GLN A 61 1.51 -27.62 34.66
C GLN A 61 0.59 -27.86 33.45
N GLU A 62 0.58 -29.13 33.00
CA GLU A 62 -0.40 -29.77 32.11
C GLU A 62 -0.44 -29.38 30.62
N GLY A 63 0.27 -30.17 29.80
CA GLY A 63 -0.30 -30.98 28.71
C GLY A 63 -0.95 -30.35 27.46
N GLU A 64 -1.67 -29.23 27.54
CA GLU A 64 -2.37 -28.65 26.40
C GLU A 64 -1.62 -27.45 25.83
N LYS A 65 -1.00 -27.66 24.67
CA LYS A 65 -0.36 -26.61 23.86
C LYS A 65 -1.43 -25.70 23.22
N SER A 66 -2.11 -24.85 23.98
CA SER A 66 -2.85 -23.72 23.38
C SER A 66 -1.81 -22.77 22.77
N LYS A 67 -1.97 -22.39 21.50
CA LYS A 67 -0.96 -21.63 20.76
C LYS A 67 -1.30 -20.13 20.79
N ALA A 68 -0.34 -19.26 20.46
CA ALA A 68 -0.51 -17.80 20.55
C ALA A 68 -1.70 -17.31 19.70
N GLY A 69 -2.43 -16.28 20.13
CA GLY A 69 -3.68 -15.85 19.46
C GLY A 69 -3.48 -15.49 17.98
N PHE A 70 -2.42 -14.74 17.67
CA PHE A 70 -2.04 -14.44 16.27
C PHE A 70 -1.73 -15.71 15.47
N TRP A 71 -1.04 -16.68 16.08
CA TRP A 71 -0.74 -17.96 15.45
C TRP A 71 -2.02 -18.75 15.16
N GLU A 72 -2.98 -18.78 16.09
CA GLU A 72 -4.24 -19.53 15.92
C GLU A 72 -5.09 -18.98 14.77
N GLU A 73 -5.26 -17.66 14.69
CA GLU A 73 -5.95 -17.03 13.56
C GLU A 73 -5.21 -17.25 12.22
N PHE A 74 -3.88 -17.09 12.22
CA PHE A 74 -3.08 -17.29 11.01
C PHE A 74 -3.09 -18.76 10.55
N ASP A 75 -3.00 -19.72 11.47
CA ASP A 75 -3.09 -21.16 11.17
C ASP A 75 -4.48 -21.55 10.63
N ALA A 76 -5.55 -20.91 11.13
CA ALA A 76 -6.90 -21.08 10.57
C ALA A 76 -6.96 -20.61 9.11
N LEU A 77 -6.35 -19.47 8.77
CA LEU A 77 -6.23 -18.99 7.38
C LEU A 77 -5.45 -19.96 6.49
N GLN A 78 -4.34 -20.52 6.99
CA GLN A 78 -3.56 -21.53 6.26
C GLN A 78 -4.39 -22.79 5.96
N LYS A 79 -5.21 -23.24 6.92
CA LYS A 79 -6.10 -24.40 6.74
C LYS A 79 -7.20 -24.13 5.72
N LEU A 80 -7.75 -22.92 5.67
CA LEU A 80 -8.73 -22.52 4.66
C LEU A 80 -8.12 -22.50 3.24
N GLU A 81 -6.88 -22.03 3.10
CA GLU A 81 -6.20 -21.98 1.81
C GLU A 81 -6.05 -23.36 1.15
N SER A 82 -5.85 -24.42 1.95
CA SER A 82 -5.79 -25.80 1.44
C SER A 82 -7.06 -26.26 0.71
N LYS A 83 -8.19 -25.57 0.93
CA LYS A 83 -9.48 -25.86 0.30
C LYS A 83 -9.71 -25.06 -0.98
N VAL A 84 -8.90 -24.04 -1.25
CA VAL A 84 -9.03 -23.19 -2.46
C VAL A 84 -8.50 -23.96 -3.67
N LYS A 85 -9.41 -24.42 -4.53
CA LYS A 85 -9.11 -25.13 -5.78
C LYS A 85 -9.43 -24.25 -6.98
N ARG A 86 -8.58 -23.25 -7.25
CA ARG A 86 -8.66 -22.43 -8.47
C ARG A 86 -7.62 -22.88 -9.49
N SER A 87 -7.97 -22.73 -10.76
CA SER A 87 -7.12 -23.09 -11.91
C SER A 87 -5.90 -22.18 -12.01
N ARG A 88 -4.77 -22.76 -12.43
CA ARG A 88 -3.46 -22.10 -12.63
C ARG A 88 -2.76 -22.69 -13.87
N GLU A 89 -3.55 -23.22 -14.80
CA GLU A 89 -3.08 -23.99 -15.95
C GLU A 89 -2.22 -23.13 -16.88
N GLU A 90 -2.58 -21.86 -17.05
CA GLU A 90 -1.81 -20.93 -17.88
C GLU A 90 -0.39 -20.72 -17.35
N GLY A 91 -0.24 -20.60 -16.02
CA GLY A 91 1.06 -20.53 -15.38
C GLY A 91 1.87 -21.83 -15.41
N GLN A 92 1.22 -22.97 -15.60
CA GLN A 92 1.86 -24.29 -15.67
C GLN A 92 2.33 -24.67 -17.08
N ARG A 93 1.90 -23.93 -18.11
CA ARG A 93 2.30 -24.17 -19.51
C ARG A 93 3.83 -24.20 -19.65
N PRO A 94 4.40 -25.12 -20.46
CA PRO A 94 5.83 -25.20 -20.72
C PRO A 94 6.45 -23.86 -21.16
N GLU A 95 5.73 -23.10 -22.00
CA GLU A 95 6.14 -21.81 -22.56
C GLU A 95 6.26 -20.72 -21.48
N ASN A 96 5.42 -20.80 -20.45
CA ASN A 96 5.37 -19.80 -19.36
C ASN A 96 6.28 -20.15 -18.19
N LYS A 97 6.88 -21.34 -18.17
CA LYS A 97 7.73 -21.81 -17.06
C LYS A 97 8.91 -20.87 -16.77
N SER A 98 9.54 -20.32 -17.81
CA SER A 98 10.67 -19.37 -17.68
C SER A 98 10.23 -17.95 -17.31
N LYS A 99 8.93 -17.64 -17.43
CA LYS A 99 8.33 -16.37 -17.01
C LYS A 99 7.97 -16.36 -15.52
N ASN A 100 8.11 -17.49 -14.81
CA ASN A 100 7.83 -17.63 -13.39
C ASN A 100 9.11 -17.64 -12.57
N ARG A 101 9.25 -16.71 -11.61
CA ARG A 101 10.40 -16.69 -10.69
C ARG A 101 10.44 -17.93 -9.81
N TYR A 102 9.26 -18.42 -9.40
CA TYR A 102 9.10 -19.61 -8.57
C TYR A 102 8.11 -20.57 -9.22
N LYS A 103 8.52 -21.83 -9.37
CA LYS A 103 7.74 -22.87 -10.06
C LYS A 103 6.35 -23.10 -9.44
N ASN A 104 6.22 -22.88 -8.13
CA ASN A 104 5.02 -23.17 -7.35
C ASN A 104 4.21 -21.92 -6.99
N ILE A 105 4.59 -20.73 -7.49
CA ILE A 105 3.85 -19.48 -7.24
C ILE A 105 3.36 -18.99 -8.59
N LEU A 106 2.11 -19.33 -8.90
CA LEU A 106 1.47 -19.10 -10.18
C LEU A 106 0.19 -18.28 -9.99
N PRO A 107 -0.17 -17.40 -10.93
CA PRO A 107 -1.41 -16.64 -10.88
C PRO A 107 -2.61 -17.57 -11.07
N PHE A 108 -3.75 -17.26 -10.46
CA PHE A 108 -5.01 -17.90 -10.83
C PHE A 108 -5.46 -17.45 -12.21
N ASP A 109 -5.98 -18.37 -13.02
CA ASP A 109 -6.28 -18.12 -14.43
C ASP A 109 -7.42 -17.10 -14.63
N ASP A 110 -8.37 -17.06 -13.70
CA ASP A 110 -9.57 -16.22 -13.77
C ASP A 110 -9.38 -14.79 -13.24
N THR A 111 -8.26 -14.52 -12.56
CA THR A 111 -7.88 -13.18 -12.10
C THR A 111 -6.52 -12.74 -12.64
N ARG A 112 -5.86 -13.53 -13.49
CA ARG A 112 -4.56 -13.15 -14.04
C ARG A 112 -4.70 -11.92 -14.93
N VAL A 113 -3.62 -11.16 -15.02
CA VAL A 113 -3.49 -10.15 -16.07
C VAL A 113 -3.23 -10.87 -17.39
N VAL A 114 -4.04 -10.56 -18.41
CA VAL A 114 -3.87 -11.07 -19.78
C VAL A 114 -3.26 -9.95 -20.60
N LEU A 115 -2.06 -10.15 -21.13
CA LEU A 115 -1.40 -9.13 -21.95
C LEU A 115 -2.13 -8.99 -23.29
N GLN A 116 -2.42 -7.74 -23.66
CA GLN A 116 -3.10 -7.36 -24.89
C GLN A 116 -2.10 -6.97 -25.97
N ASP A 117 -2.54 -6.88 -27.23
CA ASP A 117 -1.71 -6.47 -28.38
C ASP A 117 -0.42 -7.29 -28.57
N VAL A 118 -0.46 -8.56 -28.15
CA VAL A 118 0.62 -9.54 -28.32
C VAL A 118 0.37 -10.41 -29.57
N ASP A 119 1.41 -11.08 -30.07
CA ASP A 119 1.28 -12.00 -31.21
C ASP A 119 0.46 -13.23 -30.81
N PRO A 120 -0.75 -13.44 -31.37
CA PRO A 120 -1.62 -14.55 -31.03
C PRO A 120 -1.09 -15.90 -31.54
N SER A 121 -0.12 -15.90 -32.46
CA SER A 121 0.53 -17.14 -32.94
C SER A 121 1.56 -17.69 -31.96
N ILE A 122 2.03 -16.86 -31.02
CA ILE A 122 3.02 -17.24 -30.01
C ILE A 122 2.29 -17.68 -28.74
N VAL A 123 2.28 -18.97 -28.46
CA VAL A 123 1.66 -19.53 -27.24
C VAL A 123 2.31 -18.93 -25.99
N GLY A 124 1.49 -18.44 -25.06
CA GLY A 124 1.95 -17.80 -23.83
C GLY A 124 2.46 -16.37 -23.99
N SER A 125 2.30 -15.75 -25.16
CA SER A 125 2.64 -14.33 -25.36
C SER A 125 1.79 -13.40 -24.47
N ASP A 126 0.57 -13.82 -24.14
CA ASP A 126 -0.39 -13.11 -23.29
C ASP A 126 -0.13 -13.26 -21.77
N TYR A 127 0.92 -13.99 -21.39
CA TYR A 127 1.18 -14.36 -20.01
C TYR A 127 2.14 -13.41 -19.29
N ILE A 128 1.71 -12.94 -18.13
CA ILE A 128 2.55 -12.37 -17.07
C ILE A 128 2.12 -12.95 -15.72
N ASN A 129 3.07 -13.20 -14.81
CA ASN A 129 2.76 -13.68 -13.46
C ASN A 129 2.29 -12.53 -12.56
N GLY A 130 1.04 -12.11 -12.75
CA GLY A 130 0.35 -11.13 -11.93
C GLY A 130 -1.15 -11.34 -11.94
N ASN A 131 -1.83 -10.90 -10.88
CA ASN A 131 -3.28 -10.97 -10.75
C ASN A 131 -3.84 -9.59 -10.43
N TYR A 132 -5.02 -9.29 -10.97
CA TYR A 132 -5.85 -8.22 -10.43
C TYR A 132 -6.31 -8.60 -9.04
N VAL A 133 -6.33 -7.61 -8.16
CA VAL A 133 -6.83 -7.73 -6.80
C VAL A 133 -7.67 -6.49 -6.50
N LYS A 134 -8.91 -6.69 -6.07
CA LYS A 134 -9.83 -5.63 -5.66
C LYS A 134 -10.48 -5.99 -4.33
N ASN A 135 -10.93 -4.99 -3.59
CA ASN A 135 -11.75 -5.25 -2.42
C ASN A 135 -13.13 -5.73 -2.88
N ASN A 136 -13.64 -6.83 -2.32
CA ASN A 136 -14.99 -7.33 -2.61
C ASN A 136 -15.82 -7.48 -1.32
N LEU A 137 -15.35 -6.94 -0.20
CA LEU A 137 -16.00 -7.11 1.11
C LEU A 137 -17.13 -6.11 1.35
N TRP A 138 -17.19 -5.02 0.58
CA TRP A 138 -18.27 -4.04 0.63
C TRP A 138 -18.36 -3.31 -0.71
N GLU A 139 -19.56 -2.83 -1.06
CA GLU A 139 -19.83 -2.15 -2.32
C GLU A 139 -19.59 -0.64 -2.15
N ALA A 140 -18.43 -0.16 -2.58
CA ALA A 140 -18.18 1.27 -2.83
C ALA A 140 -18.04 1.49 -4.33
N GLY A 141 -18.57 2.61 -4.84
CA GLY A 141 -18.53 2.94 -6.27
C GLY A 141 -17.11 3.13 -6.82
N ASP A 142 -16.17 3.59 -6.00
CA ASP A 142 -14.83 4.02 -6.43
C ASP A 142 -13.69 3.28 -5.68
N GLN A 143 -13.78 1.96 -5.56
CA GLN A 143 -12.71 1.19 -4.90
C GLN A 143 -11.43 1.14 -5.73
N LYS A 144 -10.28 1.26 -5.04
CA LYS A 144 -8.96 1.04 -5.63
C LYS A 144 -8.86 -0.39 -6.17
N VAL A 145 -8.32 -0.50 -7.39
CA VAL A 145 -7.93 -1.76 -8.00
C VAL A 145 -6.41 -1.87 -7.97
N TYR A 146 -5.90 -3.08 -7.74
CA TYR A 146 -4.48 -3.36 -7.66
C TYR A 146 -4.10 -4.45 -8.64
N ILE A 147 -2.82 -4.49 -9.00
CA ILE A 147 -2.20 -5.65 -9.65
C ILE A 147 -1.07 -6.13 -8.75
N ALA A 148 -1.20 -7.35 -8.24
CA ALA A 148 -0.16 -8.03 -7.48
C ALA A 148 0.67 -8.90 -8.42
N THR A 149 1.95 -8.57 -8.60
CA THR A 149 2.85 -9.26 -9.53
C THR A 149 4.18 -9.65 -8.90
N GLN A 150 4.91 -10.57 -9.52
CA GLN A 150 6.27 -10.92 -9.10
C GLN A 150 7.28 -9.82 -9.49
N GLY A 151 8.45 -9.81 -8.86
CA GLY A 151 9.56 -8.97 -9.32
C GLY A 151 10.09 -9.43 -10.66
N CYS A 152 10.30 -8.49 -11.59
CA CYS A 152 10.70 -8.77 -12.97
C CYS A 152 11.91 -9.70 -13.05
N LEU A 153 11.84 -10.67 -13.97
CA LEU A 153 12.98 -11.42 -14.48
C LEU A 153 13.55 -10.66 -15.68
N ALA A 154 14.79 -10.96 -16.07
CA ALA A 154 15.39 -10.36 -17.26
C ALA A 154 14.53 -10.59 -18.52
N THR A 155 13.85 -11.74 -18.60
CA THR A 155 12.99 -12.13 -19.72
C THR A 155 11.59 -11.53 -19.68
N THR A 156 11.16 -10.95 -18.56
CA THR A 156 9.77 -10.46 -18.38
C THR A 156 9.70 -8.94 -18.21
N VAL A 157 10.79 -8.21 -18.46
CA VAL A 157 10.80 -6.73 -18.36
C VAL A 157 9.88 -6.12 -19.41
N ASN A 158 9.89 -6.64 -20.63
CA ASN A 158 9.04 -6.14 -21.72
C ASN A 158 7.55 -6.43 -21.42
N ASP A 159 7.24 -7.65 -20.99
CA ASP A 159 5.91 -8.06 -20.54
C ASP A 159 5.38 -7.13 -19.42
N PHE A 160 6.24 -6.75 -18.47
CA PHE A 160 5.88 -5.84 -17.39
C PHE A 160 5.50 -4.46 -17.91
N TRP A 161 6.23 -3.89 -18.86
CA TRP A 161 5.90 -2.59 -19.42
C TRP A 161 4.68 -2.62 -20.36
N GLN A 162 4.43 -3.75 -21.05
CA GLN A 162 3.15 -4.00 -21.73
C GLN A 162 1.99 -3.93 -20.74
N MET A 163 2.10 -4.61 -19.60
CA MET A 163 1.09 -4.54 -18.53
C MET A 163 0.92 -3.10 -18.00
N VAL A 164 2.01 -2.40 -17.67
CA VAL A 164 1.92 -1.00 -17.17
C VAL A 164 1.17 -0.10 -18.16
N TRP A 165 1.48 -0.23 -19.46
CA TRP A 165 0.86 0.57 -20.50
C TRP A 165 -0.62 0.24 -20.72
N GLN A 166 -0.95 -1.04 -20.95
CA GLN A 166 -2.33 -1.45 -21.25
C GLN A 166 -3.28 -1.14 -20.09
N GLU A 167 -2.79 -1.22 -18.85
CA GLU A 167 -3.57 -0.98 -17.65
C GLU A 167 -3.63 0.50 -17.29
N ASN A 168 -3.01 1.40 -18.08
CA ASN A 168 -2.93 2.84 -17.79
C ASN A 168 -2.47 3.11 -16.33
N THR A 169 -1.51 2.31 -15.87
CA THR A 169 -1.00 2.39 -14.49
C THR A 169 -0.21 3.68 -14.29
N ARG A 170 -0.53 4.44 -13.23
CA ARG A 170 0.19 5.67 -12.87
C ARG A 170 1.11 5.52 -11.67
N VAL A 171 0.92 4.48 -10.86
CA VAL A 171 1.70 4.25 -9.64
C VAL A 171 2.16 2.80 -9.57
N ILE A 172 3.47 2.61 -9.35
CA ILE A 172 4.09 1.31 -9.12
C ILE A 172 4.71 1.31 -7.73
N VAL A 173 4.46 0.26 -6.96
CA VAL A 173 4.99 0.03 -5.60
C VAL A 173 5.89 -1.21 -5.60
N MET A 174 7.19 -0.99 -5.44
CA MET A 174 8.22 -2.02 -5.32
C MET A 174 8.64 -2.16 -3.86
N THR A 175 8.47 -3.36 -3.29
CA THR A 175 8.72 -3.63 -1.83
C THR A 175 9.94 -4.52 -1.59
N THR A 176 10.94 -4.41 -2.45
CA THR A 176 12.16 -5.21 -2.40
C THR A 176 13.34 -4.42 -2.96
N ARG A 177 14.54 -4.76 -2.49
CA ARG A 177 15.77 -4.40 -3.21
C ARG A 177 15.94 -5.32 -4.41
N GLU A 178 16.81 -4.93 -5.35
CA GLU A 178 17.15 -5.76 -6.52
C GLU A 178 17.77 -7.09 -6.08
N VAL A 179 18.68 -7.01 -5.10
CA VAL A 179 19.42 -8.12 -4.52
C VAL A 179 19.32 -8.07 -3.00
N GLU A 180 19.00 -9.21 -2.40
CA GLU A 180 18.95 -9.39 -0.94
C GLU A 180 19.73 -10.65 -0.57
N LYS A 181 20.70 -10.54 0.34
CA LYS A 181 21.63 -11.63 0.72
C LYS A 181 22.26 -12.35 -0.48
N GLY A 182 22.67 -11.60 -1.50
CA GLY A 182 23.28 -12.15 -2.72
C GLY A 182 22.32 -12.91 -3.64
N ARG A 183 21.00 -12.87 -3.39
CA ARG A 183 19.99 -13.47 -4.27
C ARG A 183 19.21 -12.38 -5.00
N ASN A 184 19.09 -12.56 -6.32
CA ASN A 184 18.29 -11.66 -7.16
C ASN A 184 16.81 -11.78 -6.82
N LYS A 185 16.22 -10.67 -6.38
CA LYS A 185 14.80 -10.56 -6.03
C LYS A 185 13.97 -9.92 -7.14
N CYS A 186 14.55 -8.94 -7.84
CA CYS A 186 13.95 -8.24 -8.98
C CYS A 186 15.09 -7.66 -9.82
N VAL A 187 15.04 -7.80 -11.15
CA VAL A 187 15.97 -7.04 -12.01
C VAL A 187 15.47 -5.60 -12.12
N PRO A 188 16.36 -4.59 -12.25
CA PRO A 188 15.95 -3.24 -12.61
C PRO A 188 15.21 -3.26 -13.95
N TYR A 189 14.00 -2.70 -13.96
CA TYR A 189 13.18 -2.55 -15.17
C TYR A 189 13.01 -1.08 -15.56
N TRP A 190 13.76 -0.18 -14.94
CA TRP A 190 13.78 1.25 -15.26
C TRP A 190 15.19 1.66 -15.76
N PRO A 191 15.30 2.74 -16.55
CA PRO A 191 16.59 3.30 -16.93
C PRO A 191 17.20 4.11 -15.78
N ASP A 192 18.51 4.38 -15.87
CA ASP A 192 19.17 5.32 -14.97
C ASP A 192 18.59 6.74 -15.10
N LEU A 193 18.85 7.59 -14.10
CA LEU A 193 18.37 8.98 -14.08
C LEU A 193 18.77 9.75 -15.35
N HIS A 194 17.79 10.41 -15.97
CA HIS A 194 17.89 11.16 -17.23
C HIS A 194 18.22 10.31 -18.47
N ASN A 195 18.28 8.98 -18.33
CA ASN A 195 18.42 8.07 -19.45
C ASN A 195 17.07 7.54 -19.93
N THR A 196 17.10 7.06 -21.17
CA THR A 196 15.97 6.49 -21.90
C THR A 196 16.35 5.08 -22.35
N LYS A 197 15.42 4.13 -22.24
CA LYS A 197 15.65 2.75 -22.67
C LYS A 197 14.40 2.17 -23.34
N GLU A 198 14.62 1.47 -24.45
CA GLU A 198 13.60 0.65 -25.12
C GLU A 198 13.34 -0.63 -24.32
N MET A 199 12.07 -0.93 -24.06
CA MET A 199 11.59 -2.08 -23.31
C MET A 199 10.43 -2.72 -24.08
N GLY A 200 10.76 -3.49 -25.12
CA GLY A 200 9.78 -4.03 -26.06
C GLY A 200 9.24 -2.92 -26.97
N SER A 201 7.91 -2.79 -27.05
CA SER A 201 7.22 -1.78 -27.89
C SER A 201 7.19 -0.38 -27.27
N TYR A 202 7.85 -0.19 -26.12
CA TYR A 202 7.81 1.05 -25.35
C TYR A 202 9.18 1.63 -25.11
N VAL A 203 9.22 2.95 -25.00
CA VAL A 203 10.37 3.72 -24.53
C VAL A 203 10.07 4.23 -23.14
N VAL A 204 10.96 3.97 -22.20
CA VAL A 204 10.85 4.45 -20.81
C VAL A 204 11.99 5.41 -20.52
N THR A 205 11.67 6.57 -19.96
CA THR A 205 12.63 7.60 -19.56
C THR A 205 12.54 7.87 -18.06
N CYS A 206 13.66 7.91 -17.35
CA CYS A 206 13.68 8.36 -15.95
C CYS A 206 13.88 9.87 -15.90
N LYS A 207 12.85 10.63 -15.52
CA LYS A 207 12.88 12.10 -15.48
C LYS A 207 13.47 12.66 -14.19
N SER A 208 13.18 12.02 -13.06
CA SER A 208 13.72 12.43 -11.77
C SER A 208 13.78 11.25 -10.81
N GLU A 209 14.74 11.30 -9.89
CA GLU A 209 14.86 10.36 -8.76
C GLU A 209 14.97 11.17 -7.46
N ARG A 210 14.27 10.75 -6.42
CA ARG A 210 14.33 11.34 -5.08
C ARG A 210 14.49 10.23 -4.06
N GLU A 211 15.37 10.44 -3.10
CA GLU A 211 15.61 9.51 -2.01
C GLU A 211 15.01 10.08 -0.73
N ALA A 212 14.21 9.25 -0.06
CA ALA A 212 13.70 9.48 1.29
C ALA A 212 14.37 8.47 2.24
N ALA A 213 14.07 8.57 3.54
CA ALA A 213 14.69 7.70 4.55
C ALA A 213 14.45 6.21 4.27
N ASP A 214 13.21 5.83 3.95
CA ASP A 214 12.82 4.43 3.81
C ASP A 214 12.55 3.97 2.38
N TYR A 215 12.46 4.90 1.45
CA TYR A 215 12.05 4.62 0.08
C TYR A 215 12.69 5.58 -0.91
N LYS A 216 12.67 5.17 -2.18
CA LYS A 216 13.11 5.96 -3.32
C LYS A 216 11.92 6.16 -4.26
N VAL A 217 11.81 7.36 -4.83
CA VAL A 217 10.75 7.71 -5.78
C VAL A 217 11.38 8.06 -7.11
N ARG A 218 10.90 7.46 -8.19
CA ARG A 218 11.27 7.82 -9.57
C ARG A 218 10.05 8.30 -10.33
N LEU A 219 10.23 9.39 -11.07
CA LEU A 219 9.27 9.81 -12.08
C LEU A 219 9.71 9.22 -13.42
N LEU A 220 8.95 8.24 -13.89
CA LEU A 220 9.17 7.59 -15.17
C LEU A 220 8.18 8.17 -16.19
N GLU A 221 8.60 8.26 -17.44
CA GLU A 221 7.73 8.56 -18.57
C GLU A 221 7.78 7.39 -19.54
N ILE A 222 6.62 6.83 -19.87
CA ILE A 222 6.46 5.76 -20.86
C ILE A 222 5.75 6.30 -22.10
N ALA A 223 6.19 5.86 -23.27
CA ALA A 223 5.50 6.09 -24.55
C ALA A 223 5.71 4.89 -25.49
N PRO A 224 4.79 4.61 -26.43
CA PRO A 224 5.02 3.67 -27.52
C PRO A 224 6.17 4.15 -28.41
N VAL A 225 7.02 3.24 -28.87
CA VAL A 225 8.17 3.55 -29.75
C VAL A 225 7.73 4.26 -31.03
N ASP A 226 6.61 3.84 -31.61
CA ASP A 226 6.03 4.40 -32.84
C ASP A 226 5.29 5.73 -32.61
N LYS A 227 4.90 6.02 -31.36
CA LYS A 227 4.10 7.21 -30.97
C LYS A 227 4.68 7.89 -29.73
N PRO A 228 5.92 8.42 -29.78
CA PRO A 228 6.58 9.01 -28.62
C PRO A 228 5.86 10.23 -28.03
N LYS A 229 4.95 10.85 -28.80
CA LYS A 229 4.09 11.96 -28.34
C LYS A 229 2.91 11.51 -27.48
N GLN A 230 2.54 10.23 -27.52
CA GLN A 230 1.50 9.65 -26.66
C GLN A 230 2.19 9.08 -25.42
N SER A 231 2.68 9.96 -24.54
CA SER A 231 3.34 9.57 -23.31
C SER A 231 2.44 9.77 -22.09
N HIS A 232 2.71 9.02 -21.02
CA HIS A 232 2.18 9.33 -19.70
C HIS A 232 3.22 9.07 -18.61
N SER A 233 3.05 9.74 -17.48
CA SER A 233 3.93 9.61 -16.32
C SER A 233 3.53 8.41 -15.44
N VAL A 234 4.55 7.73 -14.93
CA VAL A 234 4.43 6.63 -13.97
C VAL A 234 5.31 6.93 -12.77
N TRP A 235 4.71 7.00 -11.59
CA TRP A 235 5.40 7.21 -10.32
C TRP A 235 5.80 5.86 -9.73
N HIS A 236 7.11 5.64 -9.67
CA HIS A 236 7.69 4.40 -9.14
C HIS A 236 8.18 4.63 -7.72
N PHE A 237 7.55 3.96 -6.76
CA PHE A 237 7.85 4.00 -5.35
C PHE A 237 8.55 2.70 -4.94
N GLN A 238 9.83 2.77 -4.58
CA GLN A 238 10.61 1.62 -4.13
C GLN A 238 10.88 1.71 -2.63
N TYR A 239 10.22 0.89 -1.83
CA TYR A 239 10.47 0.77 -0.39
C TYR A 239 11.70 -0.09 -0.12
N LEU A 240 12.69 0.48 0.56
CA LEU A 240 14.04 -0.06 0.74
C LEU A 240 14.32 -0.53 2.17
N SER A 241 13.53 -0.08 3.15
CA SER A 241 13.71 -0.42 4.57
C SER A 241 13.03 -1.73 5.00
N TRP A 242 12.39 -2.47 4.08
CA TRP A 242 11.83 -3.77 4.42
C TRP A 242 12.96 -4.80 4.63
N PRO A 243 13.04 -5.48 5.79
CA PRO A 243 14.12 -6.42 6.06
C PRO A 243 14.02 -7.72 5.27
N ASP A 244 15.16 -8.37 5.05
CA ASP A 244 15.23 -9.66 4.35
C ASP A 244 14.42 -10.78 5.03
N HIS A 245 14.33 -10.73 6.37
CA HIS A 245 13.53 -11.65 7.18
C HIS A 245 12.56 -10.87 8.05
N GLY A 246 11.31 -11.34 8.10
CA GLY A 246 10.27 -10.74 8.91
C GLY A 246 9.68 -9.47 8.28
N VAL A 247 9.51 -8.46 9.13
CA VAL A 247 8.77 -7.22 8.88
C VAL A 247 9.56 -6.05 9.47
N PRO A 248 9.30 -4.81 9.02
CA PRO A 248 9.82 -3.61 9.70
C PRO A 248 9.54 -3.67 11.21
N GLN A 249 10.45 -3.13 12.02
CA GLN A 249 10.30 -3.14 13.49
C GLN A 249 9.08 -2.31 13.93
N GLU A 250 8.87 -1.17 13.27
CA GLU A 250 7.77 -0.24 13.51
C GLU A 250 7.01 0.01 12.19
N PRO A 251 5.69 0.20 12.22
CA PRO A 251 4.90 0.38 11.01
C PRO A 251 4.89 1.82 10.48
N GLY A 252 5.29 2.83 11.26
CA GLY A 252 5.25 4.24 10.88
C GLY A 252 5.91 4.56 9.53
N GLY A 253 7.07 3.96 9.23
CA GLY A 253 7.74 4.13 7.93
C GLY A 253 6.91 3.60 6.75
N VAL A 254 6.20 2.48 6.94
CA VAL A 254 5.28 1.91 5.94
C VAL A 254 4.02 2.76 5.79
N LEU A 255 3.45 3.25 6.90
CA LEU A 255 2.27 4.11 6.88
C LEU A 255 2.55 5.45 6.18
N SER A 256 3.70 6.06 6.47
CA SER A 256 4.16 7.27 5.79
C SER A 256 4.36 7.03 4.28
N PHE A 257 4.98 5.90 3.93
CA PHE A 257 5.14 5.48 2.54
C PHE A 257 3.79 5.31 1.82
N LEU A 258 2.83 4.60 2.42
CA LEU A 258 1.50 4.39 1.85
C LEU A 258 0.73 5.71 1.69
N THR A 259 0.85 6.64 2.64
CA THR A 259 0.25 7.97 2.53
C THR A 259 0.72 8.69 1.26
N GLN A 260 2.01 8.60 0.94
CA GLN A 260 2.58 9.22 -0.26
C GLN A 260 2.16 8.51 -1.55
N VAL A 261 2.07 7.18 -1.53
CA VAL A 261 1.55 6.36 -2.65
C VAL A 261 0.10 6.73 -2.95
N ASN A 262 -0.73 6.80 -1.92
CA ASN A 262 -2.16 7.08 -2.03
C ASN A 262 -2.42 8.51 -2.51
N SER A 263 -1.79 9.49 -1.86
CA SER A 263 -1.88 10.89 -2.32
C SER A 263 -1.45 11.02 -3.77
N LYS A 264 -0.45 10.25 -4.23
CA LYS A 264 -0.03 10.28 -5.64
C LYS A 264 -1.03 9.63 -6.58
N GLN A 265 -1.67 8.53 -6.18
CA GLN A 265 -2.72 7.89 -6.99
C GLN A 265 -3.93 8.84 -7.14
N ASP A 266 -4.31 9.52 -6.07
CA ASP A 266 -5.49 10.42 -6.05
C ASP A 266 -5.31 11.65 -6.96
N GLU A 267 -4.07 12.04 -7.29
CA GLU A 267 -3.78 13.06 -8.31
C GLU A 267 -4.19 12.65 -9.73
N PHE A 268 -4.49 11.36 -9.97
CA PHE A 268 -4.85 10.83 -11.27
C PHE A 268 -6.23 10.13 -11.24
N PRO A 269 -7.35 10.86 -11.38
CA PRO A 269 -8.70 10.29 -11.28
C PRO A 269 -9.00 9.17 -12.29
N ASN A 270 -8.33 9.19 -13.44
CA ASN A 270 -8.47 8.17 -14.49
C ASN A 270 -7.29 7.18 -14.51
N ALA A 271 -6.52 7.07 -13.43
CA ALA A 271 -5.47 6.06 -13.34
C ALA A 271 -6.08 4.67 -13.28
N GLY A 272 -5.44 3.71 -13.95
CA GLY A 272 -5.74 2.31 -13.73
C GLY A 272 -5.14 1.77 -12.42
N PRO A 273 -5.06 0.43 -12.29
CA PRO A 273 -4.66 -0.24 -11.06
C PRO A 273 -3.27 0.18 -10.55
N ILE A 274 -3.11 0.24 -9.22
CA ILE A 274 -1.76 0.35 -8.62
C ILE A 274 -1.06 -1.00 -8.76
N ILE A 275 0.10 -1.03 -9.42
CA ILE A 275 0.91 -2.25 -9.51
C ILE A 275 1.76 -2.36 -8.24
N ILE A 276 1.59 -3.43 -7.47
CA ILE A 276 2.39 -3.72 -6.27
C ILE A 276 3.16 -5.02 -6.49
N HIS A 277 4.48 -4.98 -6.28
CA HIS A 277 5.32 -6.17 -6.41
C HIS A 277 6.42 -6.25 -5.35
N CYS A 278 6.87 -7.47 -5.11
CA CYS A 278 8.05 -7.77 -4.29
C CYS A 278 8.98 -8.66 -5.10
N SER A 279 9.38 -9.81 -4.57
CA SER A 279 10.06 -10.86 -5.33
C SER A 279 9.08 -11.88 -5.90
N ALA A 280 8.31 -12.56 -5.05
CA ALA A 280 7.28 -13.53 -5.48
C ALA A 280 5.91 -12.90 -5.76
N GLY A 281 5.70 -11.66 -5.30
CA GLY A 281 4.42 -10.98 -5.42
C GLY A 281 3.33 -11.47 -4.46
N ILE A 282 3.69 -11.99 -3.28
CA ILE A 282 2.72 -12.59 -2.34
C ILE A 282 2.91 -12.14 -0.87
N GLY A 283 4.10 -12.26 -0.28
CA GLY A 283 4.33 -11.92 1.13
C GLY A 283 4.25 -10.41 1.40
N ARG A 284 5.31 -9.67 1.08
CA ARG A 284 5.36 -8.20 1.26
C ARG A 284 4.28 -7.47 0.45
N THR A 285 4.06 -7.90 -0.80
CA THR A 285 2.98 -7.41 -1.67
C THR A 285 1.62 -7.54 -1.01
N GLY A 286 1.26 -8.73 -0.51
CA GLY A 286 -0.02 -8.93 0.17
C GLY A 286 -0.13 -8.16 1.48
N THR A 287 0.98 -8.02 2.21
CA THR A 287 1.00 -7.24 3.46
C THR A 287 0.69 -5.77 3.20
N ILE A 288 1.39 -5.13 2.26
CA ILE A 288 1.16 -3.73 1.87
C ILE A 288 -0.25 -3.54 1.31
N LEU A 289 -0.68 -4.42 0.42
CA LEU A 289 -1.99 -4.33 -0.22
C LEU A 289 -3.14 -4.44 0.80
N VAL A 290 -3.06 -5.38 1.75
CA VAL A 290 -4.10 -5.54 2.78
C VAL A 290 -4.13 -4.34 3.74
N ILE A 291 -2.96 -3.81 4.15
CA ILE A 291 -2.90 -2.59 4.97
C ILE A 291 -3.59 -1.43 4.22
N ASP A 292 -3.26 -1.23 2.95
CA ASP A 292 -3.82 -0.16 2.14
C ASP A 292 -5.34 -0.26 1.98
N MET A 293 -5.86 -1.46 1.72
CA MET A 293 -7.30 -1.71 1.62
C MET A 293 -8.07 -1.42 2.92
N ILE A 294 -7.48 -1.79 4.06
CA ILE A 294 -8.10 -1.55 5.36
C ILE A 294 -8.08 -0.06 5.69
N ILE A 295 -6.94 0.62 5.47
CA ILE A 295 -6.83 2.07 5.67
C ILE A 295 -7.85 2.81 4.81
N TYR A 296 -7.94 2.48 3.51
CA TYR A 296 -8.93 3.08 2.62
C TYR A 296 -10.37 2.86 3.11
N THR A 297 -10.66 1.68 3.67
CA THR A 297 -11.98 1.39 4.24
C THR A 297 -12.26 2.24 5.48
N ILE A 298 -11.28 2.39 6.38
CA ILE A 298 -11.39 3.25 7.57
C ILE A 298 -11.57 4.71 7.16
N ASP A 299 -10.81 5.19 6.18
CA ASP A 299 -10.90 6.57 5.70
C ASP A 299 -12.26 6.87 5.06
N THR A 300 -12.88 5.86 4.43
CA THR A 300 -14.18 6.01 3.77
C THR A 300 -15.36 5.86 4.73
N LEU A 301 -15.28 4.91 5.68
CA LEU A 301 -16.39 4.57 6.57
C LEU A 301 -16.29 5.19 7.97
N GLY A 302 -15.12 5.72 8.33
CA GLY A 302 -14.82 6.26 9.65
C GLY A 302 -14.29 5.24 10.65
N LEU A 303 -13.84 5.74 11.81
CA LEU A 303 -13.20 4.94 12.87
C LEU A 303 -14.14 3.93 13.54
N ASP A 304 -15.46 4.13 13.47
CA ASP A 304 -16.45 3.23 14.07
C ASP A 304 -16.83 2.05 13.16
N CYS A 305 -16.15 1.89 12.01
CA CYS A 305 -16.41 0.79 11.09
C CYS A 305 -15.94 -0.58 11.63
N ASP A 306 -16.57 -1.64 11.14
CA ASP A 306 -16.13 -3.00 11.40
C ASP A 306 -14.98 -3.41 10.47
N ILE A 307 -13.91 -3.95 11.05
CA ILE A 307 -12.80 -4.56 10.30
C ILE A 307 -12.61 -6.02 10.69
N ASP A 308 -12.22 -6.84 9.72
CA ASP A 308 -11.97 -8.28 9.89
C ASP A 308 -10.74 -8.67 9.07
N ILE A 309 -9.56 -8.52 9.68
CA ILE A 309 -8.27 -8.68 8.98
C ILE A 309 -8.14 -10.08 8.35
N PRO A 310 -8.52 -11.19 9.00
CA PRO A 310 -8.60 -12.50 8.37
C PRO A 310 -9.44 -12.53 7.11
N LYS A 311 -10.63 -11.90 7.11
CA LYS A 311 -11.47 -11.84 5.90
C LYS A 311 -10.84 -11.02 4.78
N TYR A 312 -10.16 -9.91 5.09
CA TYR A 312 -9.39 -9.17 4.09
C TYR A 312 -8.32 -10.06 3.46
N ILE A 313 -7.56 -10.78 4.27
CA ILE A 313 -6.50 -11.68 3.79
C ILE A 313 -7.10 -12.83 2.98
N GLN A 314 -8.19 -13.43 3.44
CA GLN A 314 -8.89 -14.49 2.71
C GLN A 314 -9.36 -13.97 1.34
N MET A 315 -9.99 -12.80 1.29
CA MET A 315 -10.49 -12.20 0.06
C MET A 315 -9.38 -11.90 -0.96
N VAL A 316 -8.21 -11.42 -0.51
CA VAL A 316 -7.07 -11.23 -1.43
C VAL A 316 -6.42 -12.57 -1.82
N ARG A 317 -6.42 -13.57 -0.92
CA ARG A 317 -5.94 -14.94 -1.21
C ARG A 317 -6.81 -15.67 -2.20
N GLU A 318 -8.10 -15.36 -2.24
CA GLU A 318 -8.99 -15.86 -3.28
C GLU A 318 -8.55 -15.34 -4.65
N GLN A 319 -8.06 -14.11 -4.76
CA GLN A 319 -7.64 -13.49 -6.03
C GLN A 319 -6.18 -13.76 -6.42
N ARG A 320 -5.28 -14.02 -5.46
CA ARG A 320 -3.91 -14.48 -5.70
C ARG A 320 -3.44 -15.39 -4.58
N SER A 321 -2.99 -16.59 -4.89
CA SER A 321 -2.57 -17.58 -3.89
C SER A 321 -1.43 -17.09 -3.00
N GLY A 322 -1.47 -17.42 -1.70
CA GLY A 322 -0.35 -17.23 -0.77
C GLY A 322 -0.10 -15.80 -0.30
N MET A 323 -1.02 -14.87 -0.54
CA MET A 323 -0.91 -13.48 -0.06
C MET A 323 -0.77 -13.44 1.46
N VAL A 324 0.20 -12.66 1.97
CA VAL A 324 0.65 -12.66 3.38
C VAL A 324 1.16 -14.04 3.80
N GLN A 325 2.49 -14.22 3.83
CA GLN A 325 3.12 -15.55 3.91
C GLN A 325 3.48 -16.01 5.32
N THR A 326 3.65 -15.09 6.28
CA THR A 326 4.14 -15.44 7.62
C THR A 326 3.25 -14.83 8.69
N GLU A 327 3.22 -15.48 9.86
CA GLU A 327 2.55 -14.95 11.06
C GLU A 327 3.09 -13.55 11.44
N THR A 328 4.40 -13.31 11.24
CA THR A 328 4.99 -11.99 11.49
C THR A 328 4.43 -10.91 10.56
N GLN A 329 4.12 -11.23 9.30
CA GLN A 329 3.44 -10.32 8.37
C GLN A 329 1.98 -10.12 8.78
N TYR A 330 1.29 -11.20 9.15
CA TYR A 330 -0.08 -11.14 9.67
C TYR A 330 -0.19 -10.20 10.88
N LYS A 331 0.68 -10.39 11.88
CA LYS A 331 0.76 -9.52 13.06
C LYS A 331 1.10 -8.08 12.68
N PHE A 332 2.00 -7.87 11.72
CA PHE A 332 2.38 -6.52 11.28
C PHE A 332 1.21 -5.73 10.68
N ILE A 333 0.26 -6.39 10.00
CA ILE A 333 -0.95 -5.74 9.49
C ILE A 333 -1.76 -5.16 10.65
N TYR A 334 -1.98 -5.93 11.72
CA TYR A 334 -2.67 -5.45 12.92
C TYR A 334 -1.95 -4.25 13.56
N LEU A 335 -0.62 -4.33 13.70
CA LEU A 335 0.17 -3.25 14.28
C LEU A 335 0.09 -1.97 13.43
N ALA A 336 0.18 -2.10 12.11
CA ALA A 336 0.07 -0.96 11.20
C ALA A 336 -1.31 -0.31 11.24
N VAL A 337 -2.39 -1.10 11.24
CA VAL A 337 -3.76 -0.57 11.36
C VAL A 337 -3.96 0.09 12.72
N SER A 338 -3.45 -0.51 13.80
CA SER A 338 -3.52 0.07 15.15
C SER A 338 -2.80 1.41 15.24
N GLU A 339 -1.57 1.51 14.72
CA GLU A 339 -0.81 2.77 14.73
C GLU A 339 -1.47 3.84 13.85
N TYR A 340 -2.03 3.44 12.70
CA TYR A 340 -2.80 4.34 11.84
C TYR A 340 -3.98 4.96 12.60
N ILE A 341 -4.80 4.12 13.25
CA ILE A 341 -5.97 4.57 14.00
C ILE A 341 -5.60 5.44 15.19
N GLN A 342 -4.55 5.10 15.93
CA GLN A 342 -4.05 5.93 17.02
C GLN A 342 -3.58 7.30 16.52
N SER A 343 -2.89 7.33 15.38
CA SER A 343 -2.44 8.58 14.74
C SER A 343 -3.62 9.44 14.28
N THR A 344 -4.67 8.82 13.73
CA THR A 344 -5.90 9.53 13.33
C THR A 344 -6.63 10.10 14.54
N LYS A 345 -6.85 9.31 15.60
CA LYS A 345 -7.45 9.79 16.86
C LYS A 345 -6.69 10.97 17.49
N ALA A 346 -5.35 10.93 17.43
CA ALA A 346 -4.51 12.01 17.93
C ALA A 346 -4.66 13.30 17.08
N LYS A 347 -4.74 13.18 15.75
CA LYS A 347 -4.99 14.31 14.85
C LYS A 347 -6.38 14.91 15.07
N ASP A 348 -7.41 14.08 15.22
CA ASP A 348 -8.78 14.54 15.45
C ASP A 348 -8.89 15.28 16.78
N SER A 349 -8.31 14.73 17.86
CA SER A 349 -8.25 15.39 19.18
C SER A 349 -7.55 16.75 19.11
N ALA A 350 -6.38 16.82 18.45
CA ALA A 350 -5.64 18.07 18.30
C ALA A 350 -6.41 19.12 17.48
N SER A 351 -7.13 18.70 16.44
CA SER A 351 -7.97 19.60 15.64
C SER A 351 -9.13 20.18 16.47
N MET A 352 -9.80 19.36 17.28
CA MET A 352 -10.87 19.81 18.18
C MET A 352 -10.35 20.80 19.24
N GLU A 353 -9.17 20.56 19.82
CA GLU A 353 -8.55 21.50 20.75
C GLU A 353 -8.30 22.87 20.09
N THR A 354 -7.76 22.89 18.86
CA THR A 354 -7.53 24.16 18.13
C THR A 354 -8.83 24.87 17.76
N GLU A 355 -9.89 24.16 17.37
CA GLU A 355 -11.19 24.77 17.09
C GLU A 355 -11.80 25.42 18.34
N THR A 356 -11.66 24.80 19.52
CA THR A 356 -12.12 25.38 20.79
C THR A 356 -11.29 26.59 21.24
N GLU A 357 -10.00 26.65 20.89
CA GLU A 357 -9.13 27.78 21.22
C GLU A 357 -9.48 29.04 20.40
N TYR A 358 -9.78 28.89 19.10
CA TYR A 358 -10.19 30.01 18.23
C TYR A 358 -11.67 30.38 18.34
N GLY A 359 -12.55 29.46 18.76
CA GLY A 359 -13.98 29.73 19.00
C GLY A 359 -14.26 30.67 20.17
N ASN A 360 -13.29 30.88 21.07
CA ASN A 360 -13.41 31.73 22.25
C ASN A 360 -12.93 33.18 22.06
N LEU A 361 -12.44 33.54 20.87
CA LEU A 361 -12.11 34.93 20.51
C LEU A 361 -13.36 35.68 20.03
N GLN A 362 -14.34 35.88 20.93
CA GLN A 362 -15.31 36.96 20.76
C GLN A 362 -14.57 38.30 20.91
N LEU A 363 -14.15 38.88 19.78
CA LEU A 363 -13.78 40.28 19.66
C LEU A 363 -14.97 41.14 20.14
N LYS A 364 -14.93 41.57 21.40
CA LYS A 364 -15.77 42.66 21.91
C LYS A 364 -15.31 43.97 21.26
N HIS A 365 -15.70 44.20 20.01
CA HIS A 365 -15.66 45.54 19.44
C HIS A 365 -16.86 46.34 19.96
N GLN A 366 -16.58 47.29 20.86
CA GLN A 366 -17.50 48.38 21.14
C GLN A 366 -17.70 49.21 19.86
N PRO A 367 -18.94 49.60 19.50
CA PRO A 367 -19.18 50.41 18.32
C PRO A 367 -18.78 51.86 18.61
N ALA A 368 -17.60 52.27 18.13
CA ALA A 368 -17.23 53.68 18.08
C ALA A 368 -17.92 54.34 16.87
N THR A 369 -18.99 55.08 17.14
CA THR A 369 -19.63 55.98 16.17
C THR A 369 -18.66 57.10 15.78
N ARG A 370 -18.37 57.27 14.48
CA ARG A 370 -17.76 58.50 13.96
C ARG A 370 -18.44 58.95 12.66
N LYS A 371 -18.80 60.24 12.68
CA LYS A 371 -19.64 60.97 11.72
C LYS A 371 -19.03 61.04 10.32
N VAL A 372 -19.91 60.96 9.33
CA VAL A 372 -19.65 61.22 7.91
C VAL A 372 -19.46 62.72 7.67
N SER A 373 -18.39 63.09 6.94
CA SER A 373 -18.34 64.36 6.20
C SER A 373 -17.77 64.12 4.80
N LYS A 374 -18.55 64.58 3.80
CA LYS A 374 -18.36 64.43 2.34
C LYS A 374 -17.28 65.36 1.76
N LYS A 375 -16.89 64.98 0.52
CA LYS A 375 -16.19 65.72 -0.57
C LYS A 375 -14.65 65.52 -0.57
N THR A 376 -13.99 65.21 -1.69
CA THR A 376 -14.28 65.50 -3.12
C THR A 376 -13.51 64.52 -4.02
N GLU A 377 -14.02 64.32 -5.24
CA GLU A 377 -13.39 63.62 -6.37
C GLU A 377 -12.06 64.27 -6.78
N ASP A 378 -11.11 63.48 -7.30
CA ASP A 378 -10.41 63.87 -8.52
C ASP A 378 -9.79 62.68 -9.26
N VAL A 379 -9.89 62.80 -10.57
CA VAL A 379 -9.68 61.85 -11.66
C VAL A 379 -8.24 62.03 -12.19
N TYR A 380 -7.54 60.95 -12.58
CA TYR A 380 -7.02 60.75 -13.95
C TYR A 380 -5.99 59.61 -14.06
N GLU A 381 -6.23 58.88 -15.14
CA GLU A 381 -5.47 57.88 -15.85
C GLU A 381 -4.09 58.32 -16.41
N ASN A 382 -3.26 57.29 -16.68
CA ASN A 382 -2.44 57.05 -17.88
C ASN A 382 -0.92 57.36 -17.94
N LEU A 383 -0.17 56.25 -18.09
CA LEU A 383 0.81 55.90 -19.15
C LEU A 383 2.13 56.67 -19.34
N SER A 384 3.23 55.97 -18.99
CA SER A 384 4.34 55.52 -19.86
C SER A 384 5.31 56.49 -20.58
N LYS A 385 6.54 55.96 -20.78
CA LYS A 385 7.73 56.41 -21.54
C LYS A 385 8.70 57.31 -20.73
N GLY A 386 10.01 57.12 -20.72
CA GLY A 386 10.94 56.23 -21.43
C GLY A 386 12.38 56.81 -21.40
N LYS A 387 13.38 55.99 -21.81
CA LYS A 387 14.84 56.23 -22.03
C LYS A 387 15.74 55.91 -20.82
N LYS A 388 16.56 54.85 -20.82
CA LYS A 388 17.79 54.50 -21.60
C LYS A 388 18.88 55.58 -21.56
N ASP A 389 20.03 55.24 -20.97
CA ASP A 389 21.33 55.56 -21.56
C ASP A 389 22.44 54.56 -21.16
N VAL A 390 23.32 54.32 -22.13
CA VAL A 390 24.43 53.35 -22.20
C VAL A 390 25.74 54.13 -22.18
N LYS A 391 26.83 53.58 -21.61
CA LYS A 391 28.19 53.91 -22.08
C LYS A 391 29.17 52.72 -21.93
N LYS A 392 29.93 52.50 -23.01
CA LYS A 392 30.83 51.39 -23.37
C LYS A 392 32.33 51.77 -23.17
N PRO A 393 33.30 50.84 -23.38
CA PRO A 393 34.67 50.86 -22.84
C PRO A 393 35.76 51.39 -23.80
N LYS A 394 37.03 51.38 -23.35
CA LYS A 394 38.24 51.51 -24.21
C LYS A 394 39.42 50.64 -23.74
N SER A 395 40.15 50.14 -24.75
CA SER A 395 41.41 49.36 -24.79
C SER A 395 42.66 50.28 -24.65
N ASP A 396 43.95 49.92 -24.63
CA ASP A 396 44.83 48.78 -25.06
C ASP A 396 46.22 48.95 -24.40
N LYS A 397 47.01 47.87 -24.20
CA LYS A 397 48.41 47.73 -24.74
C LYS A 397 49.12 46.42 -24.34
N LYS A 398 50.03 46.02 -25.26
CA LYS A 398 50.78 44.76 -25.46
C LYS A 398 52.01 44.53 -24.57
N SER A 399 52.32 43.24 -24.32
CA SER A 399 53.59 42.50 -24.57
C SER A 399 53.34 41.02 -24.18
N GLY A 400 53.90 39.93 -24.70
CA GLY A 400 55.05 39.64 -25.55
C GLY A 400 55.81 38.44 -24.96
N SER A 401 55.88 37.33 -25.71
CA SER A 401 56.91 36.26 -25.69
C SER A 401 56.81 34.96 -24.83
N VAL A 402 56.72 33.83 -25.57
CA VAL A 402 57.67 32.69 -25.67
C VAL A 402 57.49 31.41 -24.82
N LYS A 403 57.28 30.30 -25.58
CA LYS A 403 57.73 28.90 -25.49
C LYS A 403 58.39 28.39 -24.17
N LYS A 404 58.05 27.16 -23.75
CA LYS A 404 58.73 25.88 -24.12
C LYS A 404 58.19 24.67 -23.33
N LYS A 405 58.13 23.56 -24.06
CA LYS A 405 58.11 22.13 -23.68
C LYS A 405 56.86 21.56 -23.03
#